data_AF-A0A0C9NYR8-F1
#
_entry.id   AF-A0A0C9NYR8-F1
#
_cell.length_a   1.000
_cell.length_b   1.000
_cell.length_c   1.000
_cell.angle_alpha   90.00
_cell.angle_beta   90.00
_cell.angle_gamma   90.00
#
_symmetry.space_group_name_H-M   'P 1'
#
loop_
_entity.id
_entity.type
_entity.pdbx_description
1 polymer ?
#
loop_
_entity_poly.entity_id
_entity_poly.type
_entity_poly.pdbx_seq_one_letter_code
_entity_poly.pdbx_strand_id
1 'polypeptide(L)'
;MKTTAELKEAIEKGIPYVRLTADINIGREAIPVKNSVTIDGDHKYTYMYNSGESWHRGIYFSASNISITFKNLKIGDRNVAESANNYYGIAPADNHTENSKIIVENVDYYSDRGAQPFHIRKPSNQIVFKGKNTFYTMKKGALVQEFAEATNYLFEEDSDTTIEMADNPLLGTFWASAGSLNLELKKRARLKVVSSNALVYTDGLAHHNNRITIGEDAVLDAYLTDKNDGALMYHHDDLVVDVQKNGQLLIQTTKATPFTKASSINLGPGAKADLKNLRGDFFHSGDGTIKIDNADELSFGSGDHGTKSPTGLTAGKSANLIFAPFSAETKGYDIYADNQLLETQADDSDWQLNGKKVERTPTKLDKSAANRIQKSTALRFTRNGSPFKATSPDVKPPDQPKPDEKDKQSGALKLVEVPDFDFGTLLISGETQVVRPQIRGKLLIEDSRKIAKKQSRLSMKVIQPFKNGEIDVTGNMSYISQTGQEQILSDQSILVEETADVDQRDVSSEWNQTIDSSARGFKLTIPVEKQKLGTFSGKVEWSLQDVPAN
;
A
#
# COMPACT_ATOMS: atom_id res chain seq x y z
N MET A 1 -24.63 20.64 -8.01
CA MET A 1 -25.44 20.59 -6.78
C MET A 1 -24.67 21.26 -5.67
N LYS A 2 -25.32 22.18 -4.96
CA LYS A 2 -24.74 23.03 -3.92
C LYS A 2 -25.26 22.70 -2.53
N THR A 3 -26.36 21.95 -2.43
CA THR A 3 -27.01 21.63 -1.15
C THR A 3 -27.41 20.16 -1.05
N THR A 4 -27.59 19.67 0.18
CA THR A 4 -28.08 18.32 0.46
C THR A 4 -29.46 18.06 -0.17
N ALA A 5 -30.35 19.06 -0.16
CA ALA A 5 -31.67 18.95 -0.76
C ALA A 5 -31.61 18.76 -2.29
N GLU A 6 -30.75 19.53 -2.96
CA GLU A 6 -30.53 19.39 -4.41
C GLU A 6 -29.93 18.02 -4.78
N LEU A 7 -28.96 17.53 -3.98
CA LEU A 7 -28.38 16.20 -4.18
C LEU A 7 -29.44 15.11 -4.02
N LYS A 8 -30.24 15.17 -2.95
CA LYS A 8 -31.33 14.23 -2.68
C LYS A 8 -32.36 14.22 -3.82
N GLU A 9 -32.84 15.40 -4.22
CA GLU A 9 -33.82 15.53 -5.30
C GLU A 9 -33.29 14.96 -6.62
N ALA A 10 -32.01 15.18 -6.93
CA ALA A 10 -31.39 14.64 -8.14
C ALA A 10 -31.32 13.10 -8.12
N ILE A 11 -30.95 12.51 -6.99
CA ILE A 11 -30.90 11.05 -6.82
C ILE A 11 -32.32 10.46 -6.91
N GLU A 12 -33.30 11.06 -6.24
CA GLU A 12 -34.70 10.61 -6.26
C GLU A 12 -35.33 10.68 -7.64
N LYS A 13 -34.97 11.69 -8.45
CA LYS A 13 -35.37 11.82 -9.86
C LYS A 13 -34.63 10.86 -10.81
N GLY A 14 -33.62 10.14 -10.33
CA GLY A 14 -32.82 9.24 -11.15
C GLY A 14 -31.87 9.94 -12.12
N ILE A 15 -31.34 11.11 -11.74
CA ILE A 15 -30.32 11.80 -12.54
C ILE A 15 -29.02 10.97 -12.52
N PRO A 16 -28.50 10.51 -13.67
CA PRO A 16 -27.42 9.54 -13.71
C PRO A 16 -26.03 10.14 -13.40
N TYR A 17 -25.88 11.45 -13.50
CA TYR A 17 -24.62 12.16 -13.23
C TYR A 17 -24.89 13.45 -12.48
N VAL A 18 -24.30 13.56 -11.29
CA VAL A 18 -24.47 14.65 -10.35
C VAL A 18 -23.10 15.26 -10.07
N ARG A 19 -22.85 16.46 -10.59
CA ARG A 19 -21.65 17.24 -10.27
C ARG A 19 -21.88 18.10 -9.05
N LEU A 20 -21.00 17.98 -8.06
CA LEU A 20 -20.98 18.88 -6.91
C LEU A 20 -20.35 20.21 -7.29
N THR A 21 -20.87 21.28 -6.67
CA THR A 21 -20.42 22.67 -6.87
C THR A 21 -20.21 23.38 -5.53
N ALA A 22 -20.30 22.63 -4.43
CA ALA A 22 -20.00 23.02 -3.06
C ALA A 22 -19.76 21.74 -2.25
N ASP A 23 -19.15 21.88 -1.08
CA ASP A 23 -19.09 20.79 -0.10
C ASP A 23 -20.49 20.42 0.37
N ILE A 24 -20.75 19.13 0.55
CA ILE A 24 -22.05 18.60 0.96
C ILE A 24 -21.89 17.81 2.25
N ASN A 25 -22.61 18.21 3.29
CA ASN A 25 -22.79 17.41 4.50
C ASN A 25 -24.25 16.95 4.58
N ILE A 26 -24.47 15.66 4.40
CA ILE A 26 -25.82 15.09 4.47
C ILE A 26 -26.24 14.72 5.90
N GLY A 27 -25.31 14.78 6.88
CA GLY A 27 -25.58 14.42 8.26
C GLY A 27 -26.23 13.03 8.38
N ARG A 28 -27.43 13.00 8.99
CA ARG A 28 -28.23 11.78 9.25
C ARG A 28 -29.29 11.48 8.18
N GLU A 29 -29.27 12.22 7.07
CA GLU A 29 -30.23 12.01 5.98
C GLU A 29 -30.13 10.58 5.43
N ALA A 30 -31.27 10.07 4.97
CA ALA A 30 -31.38 8.78 4.29
C ALA A 30 -31.81 9.07 2.85
N ILE A 31 -30.93 8.75 1.89
CA ILE A 31 -31.12 9.05 0.46
C ILE A 31 -31.12 7.72 -0.31
N PRO A 32 -32.31 7.15 -0.62
CA PRO A 32 -32.42 5.89 -1.35
C PRO A 32 -32.05 6.07 -2.82
N VAL A 33 -31.11 5.26 -3.30
CA VAL A 33 -30.73 5.21 -4.70
C VAL A 33 -31.47 4.07 -5.41
N LYS A 34 -32.26 4.40 -6.43
CA LYS A 34 -33.03 3.44 -7.24
C LYS A 34 -32.51 3.28 -8.67
N ASN A 35 -31.66 4.20 -9.13
CA ASN A 35 -31.06 4.22 -10.46
C ASN A 35 -29.56 4.43 -10.32
N SER A 36 -28.77 3.89 -11.25
CA SER A 36 -27.32 4.12 -11.25
C SER A 36 -27.00 5.62 -11.30
N VAL A 37 -26.05 6.05 -10.48
CA VAL A 37 -25.68 7.46 -10.33
C VAL A 37 -24.17 7.61 -10.15
N THR A 38 -23.62 8.66 -10.76
CA THR A 38 -22.25 9.14 -10.49
C THR A 38 -22.33 10.46 -9.74
N ILE A 39 -21.65 10.53 -8.60
CA ILE A 39 -21.48 11.74 -7.80
C ILE A 39 -20.04 12.20 -7.98
N ASP A 40 -19.86 13.32 -8.69
CA ASP A 40 -18.55 13.86 -9.06
C ASP A 40 -18.21 15.11 -8.25
N GLY A 41 -17.13 15.04 -7.48
CA GLY A 41 -16.63 16.11 -6.62
C GLY A 41 -15.72 17.13 -7.33
N ASP A 42 -15.44 16.95 -8.63
CA ASP A 42 -14.59 17.84 -9.43
C ASP A 42 -13.17 18.05 -8.84
N HIS A 43 -12.67 17.05 -8.08
CA HIS A 43 -11.44 17.06 -7.28
C HIS A 43 -11.38 18.15 -6.20
N LYS A 44 -12.47 18.87 -5.98
CA LYS A 44 -12.52 20.05 -5.12
C LYS A 44 -13.37 19.84 -3.90
N TYR A 45 -14.53 19.22 -4.09
CA TYR A 45 -15.59 19.22 -3.09
C TYR A 45 -15.53 17.98 -2.20
N THR A 46 -15.94 18.23 -0.96
CA THR A 46 -15.99 17.24 0.11
C THR A 46 -17.42 16.78 0.33
N TYR A 47 -17.58 15.48 0.48
CA TYR A 47 -18.82 14.84 0.92
C TYR A 47 -18.65 14.34 2.35
N MET A 48 -19.57 14.70 3.22
CA MET A 48 -19.59 14.30 4.62
C MET A 48 -20.92 13.68 4.99
N TYR A 49 -20.87 12.73 5.92
CA TYR A 49 -22.04 12.05 6.45
C TYR A 49 -21.79 11.67 7.91
N ASN A 50 -22.85 11.72 8.72
CA ASN A 50 -22.82 11.28 10.11
C ASN A 50 -24.16 10.66 10.45
N SER A 51 -24.23 9.34 10.39
CA SER A 51 -25.50 8.66 10.17
C SER A 51 -25.81 7.55 11.19
N GLY A 52 -24.87 7.31 12.13
CA GLY A 52 -25.05 6.43 13.28
C GLY A 52 -24.96 4.93 12.93
N GLU A 53 -25.66 4.09 13.70
CA GLU A 53 -25.57 2.62 13.61
C GLU A 53 -26.53 1.99 12.59
N SER A 54 -27.35 2.79 11.90
CA SER A 54 -28.41 2.28 11.04
C SER A 54 -27.96 2.17 9.58
N TRP A 55 -28.13 1.00 8.96
CA TRP A 55 -27.73 0.75 7.57
C TRP A 55 -28.50 1.57 6.52
N HIS A 56 -29.75 1.99 6.80
CA HIS A 56 -30.56 2.79 5.87
C HIS A 56 -30.28 4.31 5.99
N ARG A 57 -29.03 4.68 6.23
CA ARG A 57 -28.61 6.07 6.47
C ARG A 57 -27.46 6.44 5.55
N GLY A 58 -27.38 7.73 5.21
CA GLY A 58 -26.53 8.21 4.15
C GLY A 58 -27.17 7.98 2.77
N ILE A 59 -26.33 7.97 1.74
CA ILE A 59 -26.71 7.50 0.40
C ILE A 59 -26.67 5.98 0.44
N TYR A 60 -27.74 5.27 0.05
CA TYR A 60 -27.78 3.81 0.19
C TYR A 60 -28.51 3.14 -0.97
N PHE A 61 -28.23 1.85 -1.20
CA PHE A 61 -28.91 1.08 -2.24
C PHE A 61 -30.35 0.79 -1.85
N SER A 62 -31.29 1.17 -2.71
CA SER A 62 -32.72 0.85 -2.59
C SER A 62 -33.24 0.05 -3.80
N ALA A 63 -32.33 -0.44 -4.64
CA ALA A 63 -32.61 -1.31 -5.78
C ALA A 63 -31.37 -2.18 -6.11
N SER A 64 -31.61 -3.32 -6.77
CA SER A 64 -30.59 -4.21 -7.34
C SER A 64 -30.24 -3.80 -8.77
N ASN A 65 -29.14 -4.33 -9.32
CA ASN A 65 -28.67 -4.09 -10.68
C ASN A 65 -28.31 -2.62 -10.98
N ILE A 66 -27.83 -1.89 -9.96
CA ILE A 66 -27.41 -0.49 -10.11
C ILE A 66 -25.97 -0.27 -9.67
N SER A 67 -25.40 0.87 -10.03
CA SER A 67 -24.07 1.30 -9.58
C SER A 67 -24.12 2.69 -8.95
N ILE A 68 -23.47 2.84 -7.81
CA ILE A 68 -23.22 4.14 -7.18
C ILE A 68 -21.73 4.43 -7.34
N THR A 69 -21.41 5.48 -8.10
CA THR A 69 -20.03 5.90 -8.35
C THR A 69 -19.72 7.17 -7.57
N PHE A 70 -18.65 7.15 -6.77
CA PHE A 70 -18.03 8.34 -6.18
C PHE A 70 -16.78 8.67 -6.97
N LYS A 71 -16.73 9.86 -7.57
CA LYS A 71 -15.68 10.26 -8.50
C LYS A 71 -15.06 11.59 -8.11
N ASN A 72 -13.73 11.69 -8.13
CA ASN A 72 -12.97 12.91 -7.93
C ASN A 72 -13.38 13.66 -6.65
N LEU A 73 -13.43 12.95 -5.53
CA LEU A 73 -14.19 13.40 -4.36
C LEU A 73 -13.39 13.18 -3.08
N LYS A 74 -13.47 14.15 -2.16
CA LYS A 74 -12.99 13.96 -0.79
C LYS A 74 -14.16 13.46 0.05
N ILE A 75 -14.00 12.36 0.76
CA ILE A 75 -15.01 11.82 1.67
C ILE A 75 -14.51 11.96 3.09
N GLY A 76 -15.25 12.69 3.92
CA GLY A 76 -14.78 13.12 5.23
C GLY A 76 -13.72 14.22 5.16
N ASP A 77 -13.48 14.85 6.30
CA ASP A 77 -12.55 15.95 6.49
C ASP A 77 -11.80 15.77 7.81
N ARG A 78 -10.47 15.90 7.76
CA ARG A 78 -9.57 15.80 8.92
C ARG A 78 -9.83 16.85 9.98
N ASN A 79 -10.39 17.98 9.59
CA ASN A 79 -10.66 19.12 10.46
C ASN A 79 -12.07 19.08 11.07
N VAL A 80 -12.89 18.11 10.64
CA VAL A 80 -14.27 17.95 11.12
C VAL A 80 -14.37 16.58 11.79
N ALA A 81 -14.53 16.59 13.10
CA ALA A 81 -14.70 15.36 13.88
C ALA A 81 -15.92 14.57 13.35
N GLU A 82 -15.74 13.27 13.15
CA GLU A 82 -16.80 12.33 12.78
C GLU A 82 -17.49 12.68 11.44
N SER A 83 -16.72 13.20 10.49
CA SER A 83 -17.16 13.71 9.19
C SER A 83 -17.49 12.63 8.15
N ALA A 84 -17.05 11.40 8.39
CA ALA A 84 -17.45 10.20 7.65
C ALA A 84 -17.70 9.07 8.65
N ASN A 85 -18.86 9.12 9.31
CA ASN A 85 -19.18 8.22 10.42
C ASN A 85 -20.53 7.53 10.22
N ASN A 86 -20.49 6.21 10.03
CA ASN A 86 -21.61 5.29 10.17
C ASN A 86 -21.10 3.86 10.22
N TYR A 87 -21.95 2.94 10.68
CA TYR A 87 -21.56 1.54 10.78
C TYR A 87 -21.36 0.84 9.42
N TYR A 88 -21.94 1.35 8.33
CA TYR A 88 -22.04 0.61 7.06
C TYR A 88 -21.51 1.36 5.82
N GLY A 89 -20.70 2.40 6.03
CA GLY A 89 -19.93 3.06 4.99
C GLY A 89 -20.67 4.06 4.10
N ILE A 90 -20.03 4.43 3.00
CA ILE A 90 -20.44 5.55 2.15
C ILE A 90 -21.72 5.29 1.33
N ALA A 91 -21.98 4.01 1.07
CA ALA A 91 -23.08 3.53 0.25
C ALA A 91 -23.53 2.12 0.67
N PRO A 92 -24.11 1.96 1.87
CA PRO A 92 -24.53 0.65 2.35
C PRO A 92 -25.59 0.02 1.44
N ALA A 93 -25.47 -1.29 1.27
CA ALA A 93 -26.51 -2.12 0.69
C ALA A 93 -27.11 -3.07 1.73
N ASP A 94 -28.39 -3.37 1.55
CA ASP A 94 -29.09 -4.35 2.39
C ASP A 94 -28.82 -5.78 1.92
N ASN A 95 -29.44 -6.73 2.62
CA ASN A 95 -29.28 -8.15 2.38
C ASN A 95 -30.06 -8.67 1.17
N HIS A 96 -30.79 -7.83 0.45
CA HIS A 96 -31.58 -8.19 -0.75
C HIS A 96 -31.02 -7.54 -2.02
N THR A 97 -30.07 -6.61 -1.88
CA THR A 97 -29.43 -5.92 -2.99
C THR A 97 -28.46 -6.85 -3.71
N GLU A 98 -28.68 -7.05 -5.01
CA GLU A 98 -27.93 -8.00 -5.84
C GLU A 98 -27.40 -7.34 -7.12
N ASN A 99 -26.37 -7.95 -7.71
CA ASN A 99 -25.74 -7.53 -8.98
C ASN A 99 -25.37 -6.03 -9.02
N SER A 100 -25.00 -5.45 -7.88
CA SER A 100 -24.81 -4.01 -7.71
C SER A 100 -23.36 -3.66 -7.41
N LYS A 101 -22.98 -2.41 -7.71
CA LYS A 101 -21.59 -1.96 -7.59
C LYS A 101 -21.44 -0.66 -6.83
N ILE A 102 -20.47 -0.62 -5.93
CA ILE A 102 -19.88 0.64 -5.46
C ILE A 102 -18.63 0.87 -6.29
N ILE A 103 -18.51 2.04 -6.93
CA ILE A 103 -17.34 2.41 -7.72
C ILE A 103 -16.70 3.64 -7.09
N VAL A 104 -15.39 3.58 -6.83
CA VAL A 104 -14.61 4.73 -6.38
C VAL A 104 -13.53 5.05 -7.40
N GLU A 105 -13.49 6.32 -7.81
CA GLU A 105 -12.54 6.82 -8.81
C GLU A 105 -11.93 8.14 -8.30
N ASN A 106 -10.62 8.16 -8.05
CA ASN A 106 -9.93 9.35 -7.55
C ASN A 106 -10.51 9.88 -6.22
N VAL A 107 -10.66 9.00 -5.24
CA VAL A 107 -11.28 9.32 -3.94
C VAL A 107 -10.23 9.41 -2.83
N ASP A 108 -10.29 10.50 -2.07
CA ASP A 108 -9.56 10.65 -0.81
C ASP A 108 -10.55 10.50 0.36
N TYR A 109 -10.46 9.40 1.08
CA TYR A 109 -11.35 9.05 2.17
C TYR A 109 -10.65 9.20 3.52
N TYR A 110 -11.31 9.88 4.45
CA TYR A 110 -10.86 10.03 5.83
C TYR A 110 -12.02 9.80 6.80
N SER A 111 -11.81 8.91 7.78
CA SER A 111 -12.67 8.78 8.94
C SER A 111 -11.83 8.69 10.21
N ASP A 112 -12.07 9.60 11.15
CA ASP A 112 -11.49 9.57 12.50
C ASP A 112 -12.36 8.83 13.52
N ARG A 113 -13.50 8.33 13.07
CA ARG A 113 -14.45 7.59 13.88
C ARG A 113 -15.30 6.67 13.00
N GLY A 114 -15.05 5.37 13.15
CA GLY A 114 -16.17 4.44 13.11
C GLY A 114 -16.80 4.23 11.76
N ALA A 115 -16.02 3.99 10.71
CA ALA A 115 -16.59 3.55 9.45
C ALA A 115 -15.77 2.40 8.87
N GLN A 116 -16.46 1.30 8.55
CA GLN A 116 -16.10 0.50 7.38
C GLN A 116 -16.51 1.31 6.15
N PRO A 117 -15.59 1.78 5.28
CA PRO A 117 -15.98 2.55 4.10
C PRO A 117 -17.00 1.85 3.21
N PHE A 118 -17.04 0.51 3.20
CA PHE A 118 -17.88 -0.26 2.31
C PHE A 118 -18.61 -1.42 2.98
N HIS A 119 -19.92 -1.50 2.78
CA HIS A 119 -20.75 -2.65 3.15
C HIS A 119 -21.71 -3.00 2.02
N ILE A 120 -21.42 -4.08 1.29
CA ILE A 120 -22.21 -4.57 0.16
C ILE A 120 -22.09 -6.09 0.01
N ARG A 121 -22.46 -6.81 1.08
CA ARG A 121 -22.06 -8.19 1.33
C ARG A 121 -22.53 -9.28 0.35
N LYS A 122 -23.61 -9.09 -0.41
CA LYS A 122 -24.17 -10.15 -1.28
C LYS A 122 -23.14 -10.62 -2.33
N PRO A 123 -22.98 -11.94 -2.56
CA PRO A 123 -21.92 -12.48 -3.45
C PRO A 123 -21.94 -12.01 -4.90
N SER A 124 -23.07 -11.50 -5.38
CA SER A 124 -23.20 -10.96 -6.74
C SER A 124 -22.80 -9.48 -6.86
N ASN A 125 -22.55 -8.82 -5.74
CA ASN A 125 -22.15 -7.42 -5.70
C ASN A 125 -20.63 -7.26 -5.74
N GLN A 126 -20.17 -6.05 -6.06
CA GLN A 126 -18.76 -5.76 -6.26
C GLN A 126 -18.38 -4.34 -5.82
N ILE A 127 -17.18 -4.18 -5.27
CA ILE A 127 -16.55 -2.87 -5.08
C ILE A 127 -15.46 -2.71 -6.14
N VAL A 128 -15.46 -1.59 -6.86
CA VAL A 128 -14.53 -1.31 -7.96
C VAL A 128 -13.71 -0.06 -7.66
N PHE A 129 -12.38 -0.18 -7.73
CA PHE A 129 -11.42 0.90 -7.53
C PHE A 129 -10.79 1.32 -8.86
N LYS A 130 -10.81 2.62 -9.15
CA LYS A 130 -10.24 3.24 -10.36
C LYS A 130 -9.39 4.44 -9.99
N GLY A 131 -8.41 4.75 -10.84
CA GLY A 131 -7.54 5.91 -10.62
C GLY A 131 -6.81 5.84 -9.28
N LYS A 132 -6.55 6.99 -8.66
CA LYS A 132 -5.78 7.07 -7.41
C LYS A 132 -6.69 7.24 -6.19
N ASN A 133 -6.71 6.27 -5.28
CA ASN A 133 -7.55 6.33 -4.08
C ASN A 133 -6.71 6.26 -2.81
N THR A 134 -7.10 7.03 -1.80
CA THR A 134 -6.53 6.95 -0.46
C THR A 134 -7.62 6.73 0.56
N PHE A 135 -7.41 5.79 1.48
CA PHE A 135 -8.33 5.52 2.58
C PHE A 135 -7.56 5.56 3.88
N TYR A 136 -7.96 6.46 4.76
CA TYR A 136 -7.50 6.49 6.13
C TYR A 136 -8.69 6.28 7.06
N THR A 137 -8.60 5.24 7.89
CA THR A 137 -9.60 4.92 8.90
C THR A 137 -8.92 4.78 10.26
N MET A 138 -9.53 5.41 11.26
CA MET A 138 -9.09 5.39 12.64
C MET A 138 -10.23 4.94 13.55
N LYS A 139 -9.91 4.18 14.59
CA LYS A 139 -10.89 3.79 15.61
C LYS A 139 -11.00 4.82 16.73
N LYS A 140 -12.22 5.33 16.93
CA LYS A 140 -12.70 5.91 18.19
C LYS A 140 -14.03 5.25 18.58
N GLY A 141 -14.00 4.28 19.50
CA GLY A 141 -15.21 3.59 19.99
C GLY A 141 -15.61 2.35 19.17
N ALA A 142 -16.87 1.92 19.27
CA ALA A 142 -17.34 0.58 18.86
C ALA A 142 -17.74 0.40 17.38
N LEU A 143 -17.54 1.41 16.52
CA LEU A 143 -18.16 1.49 15.18
C LEU A 143 -17.25 1.09 14.00
N VAL A 144 -16.00 0.65 14.24
CA VAL A 144 -15.13 0.11 13.18
C VAL A 144 -15.06 -1.40 13.35
N GLN A 145 -15.23 -2.18 12.27
CA GLN A 145 -15.05 -3.63 12.26
C GLN A 145 -14.03 -4.09 11.18
N GLU A 146 -14.12 -3.57 9.95
CA GLU A 146 -13.28 -3.93 8.81
C GLU A 146 -13.11 -2.71 7.88
N PHE A 147 -12.27 -2.82 6.84
CA PHE A 147 -12.26 -1.82 5.78
C PHE A 147 -13.47 -2.02 4.85
N ALA A 148 -13.80 -3.28 4.56
CA ALA A 148 -14.93 -3.57 3.71
C ALA A 148 -15.54 -4.94 3.99
N GLU A 149 -16.87 -4.97 4.11
CA GLU A 149 -17.67 -6.20 4.12
C GLU A 149 -18.28 -6.45 2.72
N ALA A 150 -17.60 -7.29 1.92
CA ALA A 150 -17.99 -7.67 0.58
C ALA A 150 -17.25 -8.94 0.12
N THR A 151 -17.73 -9.60 -0.93
CA THR A 151 -17.04 -10.78 -1.49
C THR A 151 -16.16 -10.45 -2.68
N ASN A 152 -16.55 -9.47 -3.52
CA ASN A 152 -15.83 -9.14 -4.75
C ASN A 152 -15.21 -7.75 -4.71
N TYR A 153 -13.90 -7.70 -4.92
CA TYR A 153 -13.10 -6.49 -4.96
C TYR A 153 -12.33 -6.45 -6.27
N LEU A 154 -12.49 -5.37 -7.03
CA LEU A 154 -11.81 -5.19 -8.31
C LEU A 154 -11.02 -3.89 -8.32
N PHE A 155 -9.71 -4.00 -8.43
CA PHE A 155 -8.80 -2.89 -8.68
C PHE A 155 -8.51 -2.86 -10.19
N GLU A 156 -9.06 -1.86 -10.87
CA GLU A 156 -8.95 -1.74 -12.32
C GLU A 156 -7.51 -1.47 -12.77
N GLU A 157 -7.26 -1.64 -14.07
CA GLU A 157 -5.95 -1.38 -14.67
C GLU A 157 -5.47 0.04 -14.33
N ASP A 158 -4.17 0.16 -14.00
CA ASP A 158 -3.52 1.41 -13.58
C ASP A 158 -4.09 2.08 -12.32
N SER A 159 -4.97 1.42 -11.56
CA SER A 159 -5.42 1.96 -10.26
C SER A 159 -4.28 1.96 -9.23
N ASP A 160 -4.28 2.95 -8.35
CA ASP A 160 -3.33 3.09 -7.24
C ASP A 160 -4.12 3.37 -5.97
N THR A 161 -4.25 2.37 -5.11
CA THR A 161 -5.06 2.45 -3.90
C THR A 161 -4.21 2.20 -2.66
N THR A 162 -4.25 3.13 -1.71
CA THR A 162 -3.64 2.98 -0.39
C THR A 162 -4.73 2.91 0.68
N ILE A 163 -4.66 1.90 1.54
CA ILE A 163 -5.55 1.69 2.69
C ILE A 163 -4.70 1.71 3.95
N GLU A 164 -5.04 2.60 4.87
CA GLU A 164 -4.45 2.68 6.20
C GLU A 164 -5.55 2.55 7.26
N MET A 165 -5.39 1.56 8.13
CA MET A 165 -6.25 1.30 9.27
C MET A 165 -5.42 1.39 10.55
N ALA A 166 -5.64 2.44 11.34
CA ALA A 166 -4.91 2.69 12.60
C ALA A 166 -5.75 2.32 13.84
N ASP A 167 -5.07 1.78 14.87
CA ASP A 167 -5.59 1.48 16.21
C ASP A 167 -6.87 0.61 16.24
N ASN A 168 -6.91 -0.43 15.41
CA ASN A 168 -8.12 -1.22 15.16
C ASN A 168 -7.98 -2.66 15.72
N PRO A 169 -8.53 -3.01 16.90
CA PRO A 169 -8.47 -4.38 17.42
C PRO A 169 -9.61 -5.22 16.83
N LEU A 170 -9.50 -5.63 15.55
CA LEU A 170 -10.52 -6.43 14.85
C LEU A 170 -9.88 -7.48 13.94
N LEU A 171 -10.75 -8.26 13.28
CA LEU A 171 -10.40 -9.56 12.71
C LEU A 171 -9.88 -9.48 11.27
N GLY A 172 -10.34 -8.53 10.42
CA GLY A 172 -9.96 -8.47 9.00
C GLY A 172 -9.99 -7.08 8.35
N THR A 173 -9.28 -6.94 7.23
CA THR A 173 -9.32 -5.76 6.35
C THR A 173 -10.42 -5.96 5.30
N PHE A 174 -10.35 -7.06 4.54
CA PHE A 174 -11.39 -7.50 3.63
C PHE A 174 -12.19 -8.65 4.27
N TRP A 175 -13.47 -8.43 4.56
CA TRP A 175 -14.36 -9.44 5.11
C TRP A 175 -15.34 -9.94 4.06
N ALA A 176 -15.15 -11.20 3.66
CA ALA A 176 -16.05 -11.92 2.78
C ALA A 176 -17.13 -12.66 3.60
N SER A 177 -18.12 -11.93 4.10
CA SER A 177 -19.11 -12.44 5.08
C SER A 177 -20.22 -13.32 4.50
N ALA A 178 -20.49 -13.23 3.20
CA ALA A 178 -21.63 -13.93 2.58
C ALA A 178 -21.23 -14.92 1.48
N GLY A 179 -19.93 -15.15 1.26
CA GLY A 179 -19.40 -16.01 0.21
C GLY A 179 -17.89 -15.97 0.15
N SER A 180 -17.32 -16.67 -0.83
CA SER A 180 -15.87 -16.73 -1.04
C SER A 180 -15.30 -15.38 -1.44
N LEU A 181 -14.11 -15.06 -0.94
CA LEU A 181 -13.37 -13.87 -1.38
C LEU A 181 -12.97 -14.00 -2.85
N ASN A 182 -13.18 -12.93 -3.61
CA ASN A 182 -12.55 -12.68 -4.89
C ASN A 182 -11.96 -11.26 -4.91
N LEU A 183 -10.64 -11.16 -4.72
CA LEU A 183 -9.90 -9.90 -4.79
C LEU A 183 -9.01 -9.91 -6.03
N GLU A 184 -9.27 -9.01 -6.97
CA GLU A 184 -8.58 -8.96 -8.26
C GLU A 184 -7.90 -7.61 -8.45
N LEU A 185 -6.59 -7.62 -8.67
CA LEU A 185 -5.80 -6.51 -9.18
C LEU A 185 -5.57 -6.75 -10.66
N LYS A 186 -6.09 -5.87 -11.51
CA LYS A 186 -5.79 -5.91 -12.95
C LYS A 186 -4.38 -5.42 -13.24
N LYS A 187 -4.01 -5.48 -14.52
CA LYS A 187 -2.69 -5.09 -15.02
C LYS A 187 -2.24 -3.74 -14.45
N ARG A 188 -1.00 -3.67 -13.94
CA ARG A 188 -0.38 -2.46 -13.34
C ARG A 188 -1.13 -1.83 -12.16
N ALA A 189 -2.17 -2.46 -11.64
CA ALA A 189 -2.86 -1.98 -10.45
C ALA A 189 -1.95 -2.11 -9.22
N ARG A 190 -2.05 -1.16 -8.29
CA ARG A 190 -1.28 -1.11 -7.05
C ARG A 190 -2.24 -1.01 -5.87
N LEU A 191 -2.10 -1.95 -4.93
CA LEU A 191 -2.80 -1.95 -3.67
C LEU A 191 -1.78 -1.99 -2.54
N LYS A 192 -1.75 -0.92 -1.75
CA LYS A 192 -1.01 -0.84 -0.49
C LYS A 192 -1.97 -0.92 0.69
N VAL A 193 -1.70 -1.81 1.64
CA VAL A 193 -2.47 -1.97 2.88
C VAL A 193 -1.54 -1.88 4.08
N VAL A 194 -1.85 -0.98 5.01
CA VAL A 194 -1.26 -0.95 6.35
C VAL A 194 -2.40 -1.10 7.33
N SER A 195 -2.45 -2.23 8.04
CA SER A 195 -3.58 -2.58 8.89
C SER A 195 -3.12 -3.27 10.16
N SER A 196 -3.81 -3.04 11.27
CA SER A 196 -3.71 -3.89 12.46
C SER A 196 -4.39 -5.23 12.26
N ASN A 197 -5.36 -5.34 11.35
CA ASN A 197 -6.15 -6.55 11.18
C ASN A 197 -5.44 -7.57 10.28
N ALA A 198 -6.00 -8.78 10.16
CA ALA A 198 -5.65 -9.68 9.06
C ALA A 198 -5.96 -9.03 7.71
N LEU A 199 -5.32 -9.47 6.62
CA LEU A 199 -5.70 -8.98 5.30
C LEU A 199 -7.09 -9.52 4.92
N VAL A 200 -7.28 -10.83 5.09
CA VAL A 200 -8.54 -11.52 4.76
C VAL A 200 -9.17 -12.13 5.99
N TYR A 201 -10.49 -11.93 6.11
CA TYR A 201 -11.35 -12.57 7.10
C TYR A 201 -12.59 -13.19 6.45
N THR A 202 -12.92 -14.40 6.87
CA THR A 202 -14.09 -15.21 6.47
C THR A 202 -14.77 -15.68 7.75
N ASP A 203 -16.10 -15.82 7.79
CA ASP A 203 -16.85 -16.06 9.03
C ASP A 203 -16.68 -17.47 9.66
N GLY A 204 -15.64 -18.22 9.31
CA GLY A 204 -15.43 -19.61 9.75
C GLY A 204 -16.52 -20.59 9.29
N LEU A 205 -17.59 -20.10 8.65
CA LEU A 205 -18.41 -20.83 7.70
C LEU A 205 -17.46 -21.17 6.55
N ALA A 206 -17.34 -22.46 6.22
CA ALA A 206 -16.34 -23.00 5.29
C ALA A 206 -16.50 -22.43 3.85
N HIS A 207 -16.14 -21.16 3.67
CA HIS A 207 -16.14 -20.46 2.41
C HIS A 207 -14.89 -20.88 1.67
N HIS A 208 -15.06 -21.85 0.79
CA HIS A 208 -13.99 -22.38 -0.02
C HIS A 208 -13.78 -21.58 -1.29
N ASN A 209 -12.61 -21.72 -1.90
CA ASN A 209 -12.20 -21.05 -3.12
C ASN A 209 -11.96 -19.53 -2.94
N ASN A 210 -11.44 -19.11 -1.79
CA ASN A 210 -11.00 -17.73 -1.62
C ASN A 210 -9.83 -17.44 -2.56
N ARG A 211 -9.87 -16.31 -3.25
CA ARG A 211 -8.92 -15.99 -4.31
C ARG A 211 -8.43 -14.56 -4.23
N ILE A 212 -7.11 -14.42 -4.38
CA ILE A 212 -6.43 -13.17 -4.69
C ILE A 212 -5.76 -13.34 -6.04
N THR A 213 -6.08 -12.47 -7.01
CA THR A 213 -5.43 -12.44 -8.32
C THR A 213 -4.65 -11.14 -8.45
N ILE A 214 -3.35 -11.25 -8.68
CA ILE A 214 -2.44 -10.13 -8.94
C ILE A 214 -2.07 -10.18 -10.42
N GLY A 215 -2.62 -9.26 -11.20
CA GLY A 215 -2.46 -9.18 -12.65
C GLY A 215 -1.04 -8.85 -13.10
N GLU A 216 -0.85 -8.80 -14.43
CA GLU A 216 0.45 -8.48 -15.03
C GLU A 216 0.99 -7.13 -14.51
N ASP A 217 2.25 -7.11 -14.07
CA ASP A 217 2.92 -5.92 -13.48
C ASP A 217 2.19 -5.28 -12.27
N ALA A 218 1.19 -5.95 -11.69
CA ALA A 218 0.43 -5.43 -10.55
C ALA A 218 1.16 -5.68 -9.22
N VAL A 219 0.82 -4.91 -8.18
CA VAL A 219 1.48 -4.98 -6.86
C VAL A 219 0.44 -5.03 -5.75
N LEU A 220 0.50 -6.08 -4.94
CA LEU A 220 -0.12 -6.13 -3.62
C LEU A 220 0.99 -6.00 -2.56
N ASP A 221 0.95 -4.91 -1.80
CA ASP A 221 1.86 -4.62 -0.69
C ASP A 221 1.05 -4.50 0.60
N ALA A 222 1.18 -5.46 1.53
CA ALA A 222 0.43 -5.48 2.77
C ALA A 222 1.34 -5.61 3.99
N TYR A 223 1.17 -4.69 4.93
CA TYR A 223 1.78 -4.75 6.25
C TYR A 223 0.73 -4.87 7.36
N LEU A 224 0.75 -6.02 8.04
CA LEU A 224 -0.24 -6.46 9.03
C LEU A 224 0.39 -6.53 10.41
N THR A 225 -0.05 -5.64 11.28
CA THR A 225 0.75 -5.16 12.42
C THR A 225 0.32 -5.73 13.78
N ASP A 226 -0.92 -6.20 13.94
CA ASP A 226 -1.35 -6.71 15.24
C ASP A 226 -0.71 -8.06 15.56
N LYS A 227 0.06 -8.06 16.65
CA LYS A 227 0.74 -9.24 17.21
C LYS A 227 -0.09 -10.55 17.28
N ASN A 228 -1.40 -10.47 17.45
CA ASN A 228 -2.31 -11.61 17.60
C ASN A 228 -3.14 -11.88 16.34
N ASP A 229 -3.41 -10.86 15.52
CA ASP A 229 -4.41 -10.94 14.44
C ASP A 229 -3.86 -10.58 13.04
N GLY A 230 -2.68 -9.96 12.96
CA GLY A 230 -2.03 -9.53 11.73
C GLY A 230 -1.44 -10.68 10.90
N ALA A 231 -2.31 -11.48 10.28
CA ALA A 231 -1.99 -12.57 9.35
C ALA A 231 -2.59 -12.30 7.96
N LEU A 232 -2.05 -12.94 6.91
CA LEU A 232 -2.62 -12.83 5.56
C LEU A 232 -4.06 -13.35 5.51
N MET A 233 -4.32 -14.48 6.17
CA MET A 233 -5.63 -15.09 6.33
C MET A 233 -5.88 -15.35 7.81
N TYR A 234 -7.04 -14.94 8.32
CA TYR A 234 -7.33 -15.08 9.75
C TYR A 234 -7.73 -16.52 10.14
N HIS A 235 -8.71 -17.09 9.42
CA HIS A 235 -9.23 -18.44 9.66
C HIS A 235 -8.47 -19.51 8.88
N HIS A 236 -8.63 -20.78 9.29
CA HIS A 236 -8.00 -21.93 8.65
C HIS A 236 -8.79 -22.40 7.41
N ASP A 237 -9.15 -21.47 6.53
CA ASP A 237 -9.79 -21.76 5.24
C ASP A 237 -8.75 -21.79 4.11
N ASP A 238 -9.14 -22.23 2.92
CA ASP A 238 -8.27 -22.21 1.75
C ASP A 238 -8.14 -20.82 1.13
N LEU A 239 -6.93 -20.50 0.68
CA LEU A 239 -6.63 -19.29 -0.05
C LEU A 239 -5.75 -19.62 -1.27
N VAL A 240 -6.21 -19.23 -2.45
CA VAL A 240 -5.44 -19.28 -3.69
C VAL A 240 -4.97 -17.87 -4.03
N VAL A 241 -3.65 -17.70 -4.16
CA VAL A 241 -3.04 -16.46 -4.62
C VAL A 241 -2.38 -16.71 -5.98
N ASP A 242 -2.88 -16.06 -7.02
CA ASP A 242 -2.33 -16.12 -8.37
C ASP A 242 -1.59 -14.83 -8.70
N VAL A 243 -0.28 -14.92 -8.88
CA VAL A 243 0.57 -13.80 -9.28
C VAL A 243 0.96 -13.98 -10.74
N GLN A 244 0.37 -13.16 -11.61
CA GLN A 244 0.63 -13.21 -13.04
C GLN A 244 2.00 -12.61 -13.38
N LYS A 245 2.29 -12.55 -14.68
CA LYS A 245 3.58 -12.13 -15.21
C LYS A 245 4.05 -10.80 -14.59
N ASN A 246 5.28 -10.77 -14.06
CA ASN A 246 5.88 -9.59 -13.40
C ASN A 246 5.09 -9.02 -12.20
N GLY A 247 4.02 -9.68 -11.74
CA GLY A 247 3.25 -9.25 -10.59
C GLY A 247 4.04 -9.41 -9.29
N GLN A 248 3.64 -8.69 -8.24
CA GLN A 248 4.34 -8.67 -6.97
C GLN A 248 3.40 -8.90 -5.80
N LEU A 249 3.73 -9.88 -4.96
CA LEU A 249 3.09 -10.20 -3.70
C LEU A 249 4.05 -9.88 -2.55
N LEU A 250 3.85 -8.76 -1.87
CA LEU A 250 4.70 -8.31 -0.78
C LEU A 250 3.89 -8.31 0.51
N ILE A 251 4.13 -9.29 1.39
CA ILE A 251 3.32 -9.50 2.58
C ILE A 251 4.21 -9.56 3.82
N GLN A 252 4.01 -8.61 4.72
CA GLN A 252 4.62 -8.60 6.04
C GLN A 252 3.55 -8.78 7.12
N THR A 253 3.72 -9.81 7.95
CA THR A 253 2.78 -10.21 9.00
C THR A 253 3.44 -10.23 10.38
N THR A 254 2.62 -10.30 11.43
CA THR A 254 3.07 -10.50 12.81
C THR A 254 2.45 -11.75 13.44
N LYS A 255 1.40 -12.31 12.84
CA LYS A 255 0.81 -13.62 13.15
C LYS A 255 1.03 -14.57 11.98
N ALA A 256 1.40 -15.81 12.29
CA ALA A 256 1.57 -16.84 11.27
C ALA A 256 0.24 -17.13 10.55
N THR A 257 0.32 -17.36 9.24
CA THR A 257 -0.83 -17.54 8.36
C THR A 257 -1.20 -19.02 8.23
N PRO A 258 -2.47 -19.41 8.38
CA PRO A 258 -2.97 -20.73 7.98
C PRO A 258 -2.81 -20.95 6.47
N PHE A 259 -2.28 -22.11 6.08
CA PHE A 259 -2.07 -22.44 4.67
C PHE A 259 -2.38 -23.90 4.43
N THR A 260 -3.67 -24.19 4.20
CA THR A 260 -4.22 -25.54 4.12
C THR A 260 -3.79 -26.26 2.83
N LYS A 261 -3.99 -27.58 2.75
CA LYS A 261 -3.78 -28.39 1.52
C LYS A 261 -4.48 -27.87 0.27
N ALA A 262 -5.61 -27.18 0.45
CA ALA A 262 -6.37 -26.57 -0.64
C ALA A 262 -5.87 -25.15 -0.99
N SER A 263 -4.97 -24.60 -0.19
CA SER A 263 -4.33 -23.30 -0.44
C SER A 263 -3.17 -23.42 -1.41
N SER A 264 -2.99 -22.41 -2.24
CA SER A 264 -1.80 -22.31 -3.07
C SER A 264 -1.36 -20.87 -3.35
N ILE A 265 -0.06 -20.71 -3.63
CA ILE A 265 0.50 -19.48 -4.18
C ILE A 265 1.14 -19.85 -5.51
N ASN A 266 0.64 -19.30 -6.61
CA ASN A 266 1.13 -19.60 -7.96
C ASN A 266 1.84 -18.36 -8.50
N LEU A 267 3.14 -18.45 -8.75
CA LEU A 267 3.99 -17.38 -9.25
C LEU A 267 4.27 -17.60 -10.74
N GLY A 268 3.75 -16.73 -11.58
CA GLY A 268 3.97 -16.76 -13.03
C GLY A 268 5.32 -16.16 -13.46
N PRO A 269 5.59 -16.09 -14.78
CA PRO A 269 6.88 -15.66 -15.30
C PRO A 269 7.27 -14.25 -14.84
N GLY A 270 8.48 -14.09 -14.29
CA GLY A 270 8.97 -12.81 -13.77
C GLY A 270 8.27 -12.29 -12.51
N ALA A 271 7.31 -13.03 -11.96
CA ALA A 271 6.62 -12.66 -10.73
C ALA A 271 7.57 -12.64 -9.52
N LYS A 272 7.18 -11.92 -8.46
CA LYS A 272 7.91 -11.85 -7.20
C LYS A 272 6.99 -12.06 -6.02
N ALA A 273 7.47 -12.78 -5.01
CA ALA A 273 6.81 -12.87 -3.73
C ALA A 273 7.81 -12.70 -2.59
N ASP A 274 7.51 -11.79 -1.66
CA ASP A 274 8.23 -11.63 -0.40
C ASP A 274 7.27 -11.82 0.76
N LEU A 275 7.47 -12.92 1.51
CA LEU A 275 6.58 -13.38 2.56
C LEU A 275 7.30 -13.36 3.90
N LYS A 276 7.06 -12.31 4.68
CA LYS A 276 7.75 -12.07 5.94
C LYS A 276 6.82 -12.14 7.14
N ASN A 277 7.24 -12.81 8.19
CA ASN A 277 6.61 -12.73 9.50
C ASN A 277 7.61 -12.24 10.54
N LEU A 278 7.25 -11.18 11.24
CA LEU A 278 8.14 -10.49 12.18
C LEU A 278 8.33 -11.21 13.52
N ARG A 279 7.51 -12.22 13.82
CA ARG A 279 7.45 -12.88 15.15
C ARG A 279 7.59 -14.40 15.07
N GLY A 280 8.00 -14.95 13.94
CA GLY A 280 8.20 -16.38 13.74
C GLY A 280 8.11 -16.78 12.27
N ASP A 281 7.76 -18.04 12.02
CA ASP A 281 7.58 -18.56 10.66
C ASP A 281 6.37 -17.91 9.97
N PHE A 282 6.42 -17.74 8.64
CA PHE A 282 5.31 -17.14 7.89
C PHE A 282 4.02 -17.95 7.97
N PHE A 283 4.12 -19.27 7.80
CA PHE A 283 2.99 -20.18 7.91
C PHE A 283 2.92 -20.88 9.26
N HIS A 284 1.71 -21.17 9.71
CA HIS A 284 1.49 -22.03 10.89
C HIS A 284 1.21 -23.47 10.45
N SER A 285 2.22 -24.34 10.48
CA SER A 285 2.04 -25.76 10.15
C SER A 285 1.34 -25.97 8.79
N GLY A 286 1.69 -25.15 7.79
CA GLY A 286 1.00 -25.12 6.49
C GLY A 286 1.25 -26.39 5.67
N ASP A 287 0.26 -26.86 4.92
CA ASP A 287 0.33 -28.02 4.04
C ASP A 287 -0.11 -27.74 2.60
N GLY A 288 -0.30 -26.46 2.26
CA GLY A 288 -0.53 -26.00 0.88
C GLY A 288 0.70 -26.03 -0.02
N THR A 289 0.52 -25.60 -1.27
CA THR A 289 1.56 -25.66 -2.32
C THR A 289 1.93 -24.29 -2.86
N ILE A 290 3.21 -24.09 -3.17
CA ILE A 290 3.71 -22.91 -3.86
C ILE A 290 4.27 -23.36 -5.21
N LYS A 291 3.76 -22.79 -6.30
CA LYS A 291 4.20 -23.10 -7.67
C LYS A 291 5.04 -21.95 -8.20
N ILE A 292 6.22 -22.26 -8.72
CA ILE A 292 7.13 -21.32 -9.36
C ILE A 292 7.16 -21.63 -10.86
N ASP A 293 6.53 -20.80 -11.67
CA ASP A 293 6.62 -20.84 -13.12
C ASP A 293 7.50 -19.70 -13.62
N ASN A 294 8.81 -19.95 -13.70
CA ASN A 294 9.78 -18.99 -14.24
C ASN A 294 9.74 -17.60 -13.57
N ALA A 295 9.28 -17.53 -12.32
CA ALA A 295 9.22 -16.33 -11.49
C ALA A 295 10.63 -15.78 -11.20
N ASP A 296 10.74 -14.49 -10.95
CA ASP A 296 12.03 -13.85 -10.65
C ASP A 296 12.49 -14.15 -9.23
N GLU A 297 11.57 -14.14 -8.26
CA GLU A 297 11.93 -14.27 -6.85
C GLU A 297 10.81 -14.86 -5.98
N LEU A 298 11.21 -15.71 -5.05
CA LEU A 298 10.42 -16.09 -3.88
C LEU A 298 11.30 -15.95 -2.64
N SER A 299 10.91 -15.12 -1.68
CA SER A 299 11.56 -14.99 -0.38
C SER A 299 10.62 -15.26 0.78
N PHE A 300 11.19 -15.86 1.81
CA PHE A 300 10.62 -16.02 3.14
C PHE A 300 11.52 -15.34 4.15
N GLY A 301 10.91 -14.59 5.06
CA GLY A 301 11.57 -14.05 6.24
C GLY A 301 10.82 -14.46 7.50
N SER A 302 11.53 -14.99 8.47
CA SER A 302 11.02 -15.32 9.80
C SER A 302 11.72 -14.47 10.86
N GLY A 303 10.96 -14.07 11.88
CA GLY A 303 11.47 -13.35 13.04
C GLY A 303 12.10 -14.29 14.08
N ASP A 304 12.39 -13.74 15.26
CA ASP A 304 13.20 -14.35 16.33
C ASP A 304 12.68 -15.68 16.95
N HIS A 305 11.57 -16.24 16.45
CA HIS A 305 10.85 -17.35 17.09
C HIS A 305 10.41 -18.49 16.14
N GLY A 306 11.00 -18.61 14.95
CA GLY A 306 10.72 -19.72 14.03
C GLY A 306 11.11 -21.09 14.62
N THR A 307 10.25 -22.10 14.53
CA THR A 307 10.51 -23.45 15.11
C THR A 307 10.33 -24.60 14.12
N LYS A 308 9.83 -24.34 12.91
CA LYS A 308 9.40 -25.37 11.94
C LYS A 308 9.93 -25.14 10.52
N SER A 309 11.16 -24.64 10.36
CA SER A 309 11.81 -24.17 9.10
C SER A 309 11.40 -22.73 8.73
N PRO A 310 12.23 -21.95 8.00
CA PRO A 310 12.01 -20.50 7.75
C PRO A 310 10.68 -20.16 7.07
N THR A 311 9.96 -21.14 6.55
CA THR A 311 8.65 -20.97 5.91
C THR A 311 7.48 -21.32 6.84
N GLY A 312 7.64 -22.26 7.77
CA GLY A 312 6.56 -22.83 8.59
C GLY A 312 5.70 -23.89 7.90
N LEU A 313 6.09 -24.33 6.70
CA LEU A 313 5.42 -25.43 5.99
C LEU A 313 5.72 -26.79 6.67
N THR A 314 4.77 -27.72 6.57
CA THR A 314 4.80 -29.04 7.23
C THR A 314 4.31 -30.18 6.35
N ALA A 315 4.22 -29.97 5.03
CA ALA A 315 3.66 -30.95 4.10
C ALA A 315 4.23 -32.37 4.31
N GLY A 316 3.35 -33.36 4.10
CA GLY A 316 3.60 -34.80 4.22
C GLY A 316 4.64 -35.30 3.22
N LYS A 317 4.60 -36.58 2.79
CA LYS A 317 5.63 -37.20 1.93
C LYS A 317 5.81 -36.59 0.51
N SER A 318 5.18 -35.46 0.19
CA SER A 318 5.17 -34.83 -1.13
C SER A 318 5.84 -33.45 -1.11
N ALA A 319 6.27 -32.99 -2.28
CA ALA A 319 6.77 -31.63 -2.47
C ALA A 319 5.69 -30.57 -2.23
N ASN A 320 6.09 -29.41 -1.73
CA ASN A 320 5.22 -28.26 -1.49
C ASN A 320 5.73 -26.96 -2.12
N LEU A 321 6.94 -26.98 -2.65
CA LEU A 321 7.43 -25.96 -3.56
C LEU A 321 7.73 -26.64 -4.89
N ILE A 322 6.93 -26.32 -5.90
CA ILE A 322 6.86 -27.03 -7.18
C ILE A 322 7.37 -26.10 -8.27
N PHE A 323 8.35 -26.54 -9.06
CA PHE A 323 8.87 -25.78 -10.18
C PHE A 323 8.21 -26.23 -11.49
N ALA A 324 7.74 -25.27 -12.28
CA ALA A 324 7.37 -25.55 -13.66
C ALA A 324 8.64 -25.75 -14.51
N PRO A 325 8.54 -26.42 -15.67
CA PRO A 325 9.66 -26.56 -16.58
C PRO A 325 10.31 -25.22 -16.90
N PHE A 326 11.64 -25.18 -16.84
CA PHE A 326 12.40 -23.97 -17.12
C PHE A 326 12.24 -23.57 -18.58
N SER A 327 11.85 -22.30 -18.78
CA SER A 327 11.90 -21.65 -20.08
C SER A 327 13.34 -21.53 -20.57
N ALA A 328 13.53 -21.21 -21.85
CA ALA A 328 14.86 -20.99 -22.42
C ALA A 328 15.67 -19.88 -21.71
N GLU A 329 14.97 -18.92 -21.08
CA GLU A 329 15.56 -17.81 -20.35
C GLU A 329 15.95 -18.17 -18.91
N THR A 330 15.34 -19.19 -18.33
CA THR A 330 15.59 -19.61 -16.95
C THR A 330 16.79 -20.56 -16.92
N LYS A 331 17.95 -20.06 -16.50
CA LYS A 331 19.17 -20.86 -16.38
C LYS A 331 19.29 -21.64 -15.06
N GLY A 332 18.40 -21.34 -14.13
CA GLY A 332 18.43 -21.88 -12.78
C GLY A 332 17.93 -20.88 -11.76
N TYR A 333 17.98 -21.28 -10.50
CA TYR A 333 17.72 -20.44 -9.35
C TYR A 333 18.90 -20.51 -8.39
N ASP A 334 19.34 -19.36 -7.92
CA ASP A 334 20.26 -19.22 -6.81
C ASP A 334 19.47 -19.29 -5.50
N ILE A 335 19.90 -20.16 -4.60
CA ILE A 335 19.23 -20.40 -3.31
C ILE A 335 20.07 -19.77 -2.21
N TYR A 336 19.46 -18.82 -1.52
CA TYR A 336 20.07 -18.09 -0.40
C TYR A 336 19.42 -18.48 0.91
N ALA A 337 20.24 -18.65 1.95
CA ALA A 337 19.78 -18.72 3.33
C ALA A 337 20.50 -17.64 4.14
N ASP A 338 19.75 -16.82 4.88
CA ASP A 338 20.28 -15.67 5.62
C ASP A 338 21.22 -14.79 4.77
N ASN A 339 20.79 -14.50 3.54
CA ASN A 339 21.54 -13.74 2.53
C ASN A 339 22.88 -14.36 2.07
N GLN A 340 23.16 -15.61 2.43
CA GLN A 340 24.32 -16.35 1.93
C GLN A 340 23.89 -17.31 0.82
N LEU A 341 24.56 -17.24 -0.33
CA LEU A 341 24.38 -18.20 -1.41
C LEU A 341 24.77 -19.61 -0.93
N LEU A 342 23.84 -20.56 -1.05
CA LEU A 342 24.06 -21.96 -0.66
C LEU A 342 24.41 -22.84 -1.86
N GLU A 343 23.60 -22.74 -2.91
CA GLU A 343 23.77 -23.49 -4.14
C GLU A 343 22.98 -22.83 -5.27
N THR A 344 23.18 -23.33 -6.47
CA THR A 344 22.41 -22.99 -7.66
C THR A 344 21.71 -24.24 -8.16
N GLN A 345 20.38 -24.19 -8.26
CA GLN A 345 19.57 -25.21 -8.89
C GLN A 345 19.51 -24.95 -10.40
N ALA A 346 19.96 -25.91 -11.21
CA ALA A 346 19.98 -25.78 -12.67
C ALA A 346 18.86 -26.55 -13.39
N ASP A 347 17.98 -27.22 -12.66
CA ASP A 347 16.86 -28.02 -13.17
C ASP A 347 15.53 -27.67 -12.47
N ASP A 348 14.41 -28.20 -12.95
CA ASP A 348 13.07 -27.99 -12.41
C ASP A 348 12.72 -28.93 -11.25
N SER A 349 13.71 -29.39 -10.48
CA SER A 349 13.45 -30.24 -9.31
C SER A 349 12.59 -29.55 -8.25
N ASP A 350 11.65 -30.31 -7.71
CA ASP A 350 10.73 -29.88 -6.66
C ASP A 350 11.34 -30.00 -5.27
N TRP A 351 10.82 -29.20 -4.34
CA TRP A 351 11.28 -29.16 -2.96
C TRP A 351 10.18 -29.61 -1.99
N GLN A 352 10.61 -30.40 -1.02
CA GLN A 352 9.86 -30.72 0.18
C GLN A 352 10.46 -29.92 1.34
N LEU A 353 9.76 -28.85 1.73
CA LEU A 353 10.09 -28.05 2.90
C LEU A 353 9.16 -28.45 4.06
N ASN A 354 9.67 -29.16 5.04
CA ASN A 354 8.98 -29.30 6.32
C ASN A 354 9.93 -29.06 7.50
N GLY A 355 9.39 -28.68 8.65
CA GLY A 355 10.18 -28.35 9.84
C GLY A 355 11.16 -29.42 10.36
N LYS A 356 11.17 -30.63 9.78
CA LYS A 356 12.13 -31.69 10.10
C LYS A 356 12.99 -32.10 8.91
N LYS A 357 12.66 -31.67 7.69
CA LYS A 357 13.15 -32.25 6.44
C LYS A 357 13.13 -31.21 5.32
N VAL A 358 14.29 -30.94 4.74
CA VAL A 358 14.46 -30.14 3.54
C VAL A 358 15.09 -31.04 2.50
N GLU A 359 14.34 -31.37 1.44
CA GLU A 359 14.79 -32.25 0.37
C GLU A 359 14.39 -31.68 -1.01
N ARG A 360 15.18 -32.04 -2.02
CA ARG A 360 14.93 -31.74 -3.42
C ARG A 360 14.93 -33.03 -4.25
N THR A 361 14.00 -33.15 -5.19
CA THR A 361 13.80 -34.33 -6.05
C THR A 361 13.47 -33.90 -7.48
N PRO A 362 14.04 -34.54 -8.53
CA PRO A 362 14.94 -35.69 -8.49
C PRO A 362 16.39 -35.36 -8.10
N THR A 363 16.84 -34.12 -8.28
CA THR A 363 18.21 -33.73 -7.97
C THR A 363 18.38 -33.48 -6.49
N LYS A 364 19.08 -34.39 -5.80
CA LYS A 364 19.26 -34.34 -4.35
C LYS A 364 19.99 -33.07 -3.91
N LEU A 365 19.48 -32.49 -2.82
CA LEU A 365 20.12 -31.40 -2.10
C LEU A 365 21.26 -31.94 -1.20
N ASP A 366 22.37 -31.21 -1.13
CA ASP A 366 23.44 -31.55 -0.19
C ASP A 366 22.96 -31.47 1.27
N LYS A 367 23.40 -32.42 2.09
CA LYS A 367 22.92 -32.54 3.48
C LYS A 367 23.32 -31.33 4.34
N SER A 368 24.47 -30.70 4.06
CA SER A 368 24.88 -29.49 4.76
C SER A 368 24.03 -28.29 4.36
N ALA A 369 23.69 -28.14 3.07
CA ALA A 369 22.78 -27.10 2.58
C ALA A 369 21.37 -27.26 3.19
N ALA A 370 20.83 -28.47 3.20
CA ALA A 370 19.55 -28.79 3.83
C ALA A 370 19.53 -28.37 5.32
N ASN A 371 20.58 -28.71 6.07
CA ASN A 371 20.71 -28.35 7.48
C ASN A 371 20.84 -26.83 7.70
N ARG A 372 21.45 -26.09 6.77
CA ARG A 372 21.54 -24.62 6.85
C ARG A 372 20.17 -23.98 6.63
N ILE A 373 19.43 -24.42 5.61
CA ILE A 373 18.06 -23.95 5.34
C ILE A 373 17.13 -24.22 6.52
N GLN A 374 17.23 -25.39 7.15
CA GLN A 374 16.40 -25.71 8.31
C GLN A 374 16.58 -24.78 9.51
N LYS A 375 17.75 -24.15 9.62
CA LYS A 375 18.13 -23.29 10.74
C LYS A 375 18.11 -21.80 10.40
N SER A 376 17.88 -21.46 9.13
CA SER A 376 17.93 -20.08 8.69
C SER A 376 16.68 -19.32 9.10
N THR A 377 16.83 -18.01 9.21
CA THR A 377 15.72 -17.08 9.45
C THR A 377 15.16 -16.53 8.14
N ALA A 378 15.95 -16.55 7.07
CA ALA A 378 15.51 -16.20 5.73
C ALA A 378 15.86 -17.30 4.73
N LEU A 379 14.98 -17.49 3.74
CA LEU A 379 15.17 -18.37 2.59
C LEU A 379 14.72 -17.64 1.33
N ARG A 380 15.57 -17.61 0.30
CA ARG A 380 15.25 -16.93 -0.97
C ARG A 380 15.67 -17.76 -2.16
N PHE A 381 14.82 -17.82 -3.17
CA PHE A 381 15.07 -18.38 -4.49
C PHE A 381 15.05 -17.22 -5.48
N THR A 382 16.15 -17.01 -6.20
CA THR A 382 16.27 -15.92 -7.19
C THR A 382 16.63 -16.50 -8.56
N ARG A 383 15.89 -16.13 -9.60
CA ARG A 383 16.11 -16.64 -10.97
C ARG A 383 17.42 -16.10 -11.54
N ASN A 384 18.25 -17.00 -12.06
CA ASN A 384 19.55 -16.65 -12.61
C ASN A 384 19.39 -15.83 -13.91
N GLY A 385 20.12 -14.71 -13.98
CA GLY A 385 20.09 -13.83 -15.15
C GLY A 385 18.84 -12.95 -15.25
N SER A 386 18.03 -12.85 -14.19
CA SER A 386 16.96 -11.85 -14.14
C SER A 386 17.56 -10.43 -14.21
N PRO A 387 17.10 -9.55 -15.12
CA PRO A 387 17.72 -8.24 -15.40
C PRO A 387 17.55 -7.18 -14.30
N PHE A 388 17.25 -7.56 -13.06
CA PHE A 388 16.92 -6.60 -12.00
C PHE A 388 17.65 -6.88 -10.68
N LYS A 389 18.29 -5.85 -10.14
CA LYS A 389 18.92 -5.86 -8.79
C LYS A 389 17.83 -5.85 -7.73
N ALA A 390 18.00 -6.67 -6.70
CA ALA A 390 17.15 -6.71 -5.51
C ALA A 390 16.83 -5.29 -5.00
N THR A 391 15.59 -4.85 -5.19
CA THR A 391 14.98 -3.88 -4.30
C THR A 391 14.25 -4.71 -3.27
N SER A 392 14.95 -5.14 -2.23
CA SER A 392 14.25 -5.39 -0.98
C SER A 392 13.77 -4.00 -0.55
N PRO A 393 12.46 -3.73 -0.50
CA PRO A 393 12.02 -2.65 0.33
C PRO A 393 12.32 -3.15 1.75
N ASP A 394 13.44 -2.70 2.33
CA ASP A 394 13.50 -2.57 3.78
C ASP A 394 12.44 -1.52 4.17
N VAL A 395 11.17 -1.89 4.05
CA VAL A 395 10.10 -1.28 4.81
C VAL A 395 10.36 -1.75 6.23
N LYS A 396 11.21 -0.98 6.90
CA LYS A 396 11.19 -0.95 8.35
C LYS A 396 9.73 -0.70 8.71
N PRO A 397 9.10 -1.57 9.52
CA PRO A 397 7.71 -1.39 9.89
C PRO A 397 7.51 0.05 10.39
N PRO A 398 6.44 0.79 10.00
CA PRO A 398 6.02 1.92 10.80
C PRO A 398 5.89 1.41 12.23
N ASP A 399 6.61 2.04 13.16
CA ASP A 399 6.60 1.70 14.58
C ASP A 399 5.13 1.73 15.05
N GLN A 400 4.48 0.57 15.12
CA GLN A 400 3.25 0.43 15.88
C GLN A 400 3.64 0.25 17.34
N PRO A 401 3.20 1.15 18.23
CA PRO A 401 3.53 1.08 19.63
C PRO A 401 2.83 -0.14 20.25
N LYS A 402 3.60 -1.07 20.82
CA LYS A 402 3.09 -1.90 21.91
C LYS A 402 3.94 -1.72 23.16
N PRO A 403 3.29 -1.66 24.34
CA PRO A 403 3.82 -1.00 25.51
C PRO A 403 4.55 -1.99 26.39
N ASP A 404 5.87 -1.81 26.53
CA ASP A 404 6.64 -2.41 27.62
C ASP A 404 7.25 -1.32 28.50
N GLU A 405 7.04 -1.46 29.81
CA GLU A 405 7.20 -0.48 30.90
C GLU A 405 8.64 0.04 31.15
N LYS A 406 9.58 -0.08 30.20
CA LYS A 406 10.97 0.41 30.35
C LYS A 406 11.37 1.56 29.43
N ASP A 407 10.59 1.89 28.39
CA ASP A 407 11.01 2.86 27.36
C ASP A 407 10.64 4.33 27.62
N LYS A 408 10.39 4.72 28.87
CA LYS A 408 10.11 6.12 29.21
C LYS A 408 11.32 7.08 29.07
N GLN A 409 12.48 6.67 28.55
CA GLN A 409 13.69 7.51 28.68
C GLN A 409 14.67 7.66 27.49
N SER A 410 14.41 7.23 26.26
CA SER A 410 15.27 7.62 25.12
C SER A 410 14.44 8.06 23.91
N GLY A 411 14.41 9.35 23.56
CA GLY A 411 13.69 9.81 22.36
C GLY A 411 14.37 9.46 21.03
N ALA A 412 13.88 10.01 19.91
CA ALA A 412 14.21 9.59 18.55
C ALA A 412 14.39 10.77 17.57
N LEU A 413 15.15 10.54 16.49
CA LEU A 413 15.31 11.45 15.33
C LEU A 413 14.32 11.05 14.22
N LYS A 414 13.52 11.99 13.73
CA LYS A 414 12.41 11.76 12.79
C LYS A 414 12.35 12.82 11.71
N LEU A 415 12.03 12.40 10.49
CA LEU A 415 11.52 13.27 9.43
C LEU A 415 10.00 13.20 9.51
N VAL A 416 9.39 14.21 10.12
CA VAL A 416 7.97 14.22 10.52
C VAL A 416 7.06 14.54 9.34
N GLU A 417 7.50 15.45 8.46
CA GLU A 417 6.71 15.92 7.33
C GLU A 417 7.65 16.18 6.14
N VAL A 418 7.17 15.86 4.93
CA VAL A 418 7.82 16.20 3.67
C VAL A 418 6.83 16.96 2.79
N PRO A 419 7.21 18.10 2.20
CA PRO A 419 6.26 18.91 1.47
C PRO A 419 6.17 18.50 0.00
N ASP A 420 5.01 18.74 -0.60
CA ASP A 420 4.85 18.76 -2.06
C ASP A 420 5.21 20.15 -2.59
N PHE A 421 5.74 20.21 -3.81
CA PHE A 421 6.11 21.47 -4.47
C PHE A 421 5.51 21.56 -5.89
N ASP A 422 4.93 22.71 -6.20
CA ASP A 422 4.22 22.99 -7.44
C ASP A 422 4.76 24.29 -8.07
N PHE A 423 5.35 24.16 -9.27
CA PHE A 423 5.85 25.31 -10.04
C PHE A 423 4.75 26.10 -10.77
N GLY A 424 3.50 25.63 -10.67
CA GLY A 424 2.33 26.29 -11.23
C GLY A 424 2.22 26.15 -12.74
N THR A 425 1.29 26.92 -13.31
CA THR A 425 1.09 27.01 -14.76
C THR A 425 1.97 28.11 -15.33
N LEU A 426 2.85 27.76 -16.26
CA LEU A 426 3.74 28.69 -16.95
C LEU A 426 3.29 28.87 -18.40
N LEU A 427 3.26 30.11 -18.87
CA LEU A 427 3.05 30.39 -20.29
C LEU A 427 4.36 30.17 -21.03
N ILE A 428 4.32 29.54 -22.20
CA ILE A 428 5.50 29.42 -23.07
C ILE A 428 5.93 30.82 -23.51
N SER A 429 7.22 31.11 -23.39
CA SER A 429 7.80 32.42 -23.72
C SER A 429 9.00 32.28 -24.66
N GLY A 430 9.40 33.39 -25.29
CA GLY A 430 10.62 33.46 -26.11
C GLY A 430 11.91 33.61 -25.29
N GLU A 431 11.84 33.59 -23.96
CA GLU A 431 12.96 33.84 -23.06
C GLU A 431 13.11 32.69 -22.04
N THR A 432 14.29 32.57 -21.41
CA THR A 432 14.48 31.58 -20.34
C THR A 432 13.65 31.94 -19.12
N GLN A 433 12.91 30.99 -18.57
CA GLN A 433 12.09 31.20 -17.38
C GLN A 433 12.78 30.67 -16.13
N VAL A 434 12.85 31.48 -15.07
CA VAL A 434 13.31 31.07 -13.74
C VAL A 434 12.14 31.15 -12.79
N VAL A 435 11.78 30.01 -12.21
CA VAL A 435 10.61 29.88 -11.35
C VAL A 435 10.95 29.17 -10.05
N ARG A 436 10.17 29.47 -9.01
CA ARG A 436 10.24 28.82 -7.71
C ARG A 436 8.87 28.23 -7.37
N PRO A 437 8.82 27.08 -6.70
CA PRO A 437 7.55 26.43 -6.47
C PRO A 437 6.79 27.05 -5.29
N GLN A 438 5.48 26.91 -5.34
CA GLN A 438 4.61 26.98 -4.17
C GLN A 438 4.74 25.66 -3.42
N ILE A 439 4.82 25.73 -2.11
CA ILE A 439 5.05 24.57 -1.25
C ILE A 439 3.77 24.27 -0.48
N ARG A 440 3.38 23.00 -0.42
CA ARG A 440 2.24 22.53 0.38
C ARG A 440 2.76 21.58 1.45
N GLY A 441 2.55 21.97 2.71
CA GLY A 441 3.12 21.29 3.87
C GLY A 441 4.47 21.86 4.30
N LYS A 442 5.17 21.12 5.16
CA LYS A 442 6.46 21.48 5.74
C LYS A 442 7.49 20.38 5.53
N LEU A 443 8.77 20.76 5.52
CA LEU A 443 9.89 19.85 5.66
C LEU A 443 10.38 19.87 7.11
N LEU A 444 9.85 18.97 7.92
CA LEU A 444 9.97 19.03 9.38
C LEU A 444 10.81 17.88 9.93
N ILE A 445 11.90 18.23 10.62
CA ILE A 445 12.75 17.32 11.38
C ILE A 445 12.42 17.47 12.88
N GLU A 446 12.35 16.37 13.61
CA GLU A 446 12.24 16.35 15.07
C GLU A 446 13.29 15.43 15.68
N ASP A 447 13.99 15.89 16.71
CA ASP A 447 15.00 15.12 17.42
C ASP A 447 14.75 15.14 18.93
N SER A 448 14.07 14.12 19.43
CA SER A 448 13.77 13.94 20.85
C SER A 448 14.83 13.09 21.59
N ARG A 449 15.92 12.67 20.92
CA ARG A 449 16.95 11.79 21.52
C ARG A 449 17.53 12.39 22.79
N LYS A 450 17.68 11.60 23.86
CA LYS A 450 18.31 12.07 25.10
C LYS A 450 19.81 11.79 25.12
N ILE A 451 20.51 12.23 24.07
CA ILE A 451 21.95 12.08 23.89
C ILE A 451 22.65 13.44 24.10
N ALA A 452 23.91 13.41 24.55
CA ALA A 452 24.64 14.61 24.95
C ALA A 452 24.91 15.60 23.79
N LYS A 453 24.99 15.11 22.55
CA LYS A 453 25.10 15.91 21.34
C LYS A 453 24.20 15.30 20.27
N LYS A 454 23.26 16.08 19.76
CA LYS A 454 22.38 15.69 18.66
C LYS A 454 22.95 16.24 17.36
N GLN A 455 23.22 15.38 16.40
CA GLN A 455 23.51 15.82 15.03
C GLN A 455 22.69 15.01 14.05
N SER A 456 22.21 15.67 13.00
CA SER A 456 21.55 14.99 11.89
C SER A 456 21.83 15.66 10.55
N ARG A 457 21.77 14.86 9.50
CA ARG A 457 21.94 15.29 8.11
C ARG A 457 20.70 14.91 7.31
N LEU A 458 20.09 15.91 6.68
CA LEU A 458 19.02 15.71 5.70
C LEU A 458 19.60 15.83 4.30
N SER A 459 19.34 14.84 3.47
CA SER A 459 19.75 14.78 2.07
C SER A 459 18.57 14.48 1.15
N MET A 460 18.71 14.80 -0.14
CA MET A 460 17.69 14.56 -1.15
C MET A 460 18.30 14.00 -2.43
N LYS A 461 17.57 13.18 -3.18
CA LYS A 461 17.88 12.81 -4.58
C LYS A 461 16.61 12.72 -5.42
N VAL A 462 16.74 12.83 -6.74
CA VAL A 462 15.63 12.60 -7.68
C VAL A 462 15.48 11.11 -7.92
N ILE A 463 14.29 10.56 -7.69
CA ILE A 463 13.96 9.15 -7.94
C ILE A 463 13.07 8.96 -9.17
N GLN A 464 12.38 10.01 -9.60
CA GLN A 464 11.67 10.07 -10.87
C GLN A 464 11.99 11.41 -11.54
N PRO A 465 12.65 11.41 -12.72
CA PRO A 465 12.99 12.63 -13.44
C PRO A 465 11.78 13.53 -13.68
N PHE A 466 12.00 14.84 -13.62
CA PHE A 466 10.99 15.85 -13.89
C PHE A 466 10.80 15.98 -15.41
N LYS A 467 9.83 15.24 -15.95
CA LYS A 467 9.65 15.02 -17.41
C LYS A 467 8.23 15.27 -17.89
N ASN A 468 8.13 15.55 -19.19
CA ASN A 468 6.91 15.48 -19.99
C ASN A 468 7.24 14.72 -21.29
N GLY A 469 6.87 13.43 -21.36
CA GLY A 469 7.33 12.53 -22.42
C GLY A 469 8.86 12.41 -22.45
N GLU A 470 9.47 12.64 -23.61
CA GLU A 470 10.93 12.60 -23.82
C GLU A 470 11.65 13.86 -23.30
N ILE A 471 10.92 14.89 -22.88
CA ILE A 471 11.51 16.18 -22.49
C ILE A 471 11.84 16.16 -21.01
N ASP A 472 13.14 16.26 -20.71
CA ASP A 472 13.69 16.23 -19.36
C ASP A 472 14.19 17.61 -18.91
N VAL A 473 13.64 18.11 -17.79
CA VAL A 473 14.08 19.35 -17.15
C VAL A 473 14.66 19.10 -15.75
N THR A 474 14.98 17.86 -15.39
CA THR A 474 15.56 17.51 -14.08
C THR A 474 16.86 18.26 -13.82
N GLY A 475 17.79 18.24 -14.79
CA GLY A 475 19.06 18.97 -14.70
C GLY A 475 18.93 20.50 -14.77
N ASN A 476 17.71 21.01 -14.92
CA ASN A 476 17.39 22.44 -14.87
C ASN A 476 16.85 22.86 -13.50
N MET A 477 16.65 21.91 -12.59
CA MET A 477 16.20 22.14 -11.23
C MET A 477 17.40 22.17 -10.29
N SER A 478 17.41 23.12 -9.36
CA SER A 478 18.42 23.24 -8.32
C SER A 478 17.80 23.45 -6.95
N TYR A 479 18.55 23.11 -5.91
CA TYR A 479 18.22 23.36 -4.52
C TYR A 479 19.28 24.29 -3.92
N ILE A 480 18.83 25.34 -3.24
CA ILE A 480 19.70 26.27 -2.53
C ILE A 480 19.53 26.02 -1.03
N SER A 481 20.57 25.47 -0.42
CA SER A 481 20.62 25.15 1.02
C SER A 481 20.65 26.41 1.90
N GLN A 482 20.50 26.25 3.21
CA GLN A 482 20.58 27.36 4.18
C GLN A 482 21.88 28.17 4.06
N THR A 483 23.00 27.50 3.75
CA THR A 483 24.32 28.14 3.54
C THR A 483 24.40 28.95 2.24
N GLY A 484 23.35 28.94 1.42
CA GLY A 484 23.30 29.60 0.12
C GLY A 484 23.98 28.80 -1.01
N GLN A 485 24.45 27.59 -0.73
CA GLN A 485 25.05 26.74 -1.75
C GLN A 485 23.97 26.16 -2.66
N GLU A 486 24.06 26.48 -3.96
CA GLU A 486 23.21 25.94 -5.01
C GLU A 486 23.76 24.61 -5.52
N GLN A 487 22.90 23.60 -5.59
CA GLN A 487 23.21 22.26 -6.07
C GLN A 487 22.16 21.83 -7.12
N ILE A 488 22.61 21.34 -8.27
CA ILE A 488 21.72 20.85 -9.33
C ILE A 488 21.16 19.48 -8.91
N LEU A 489 19.86 19.28 -9.11
CA LEU A 489 19.20 18.03 -8.81
C LEU A 489 19.55 16.96 -9.84
N SER A 490 19.81 15.75 -9.36
CA SER A 490 20.03 14.55 -10.16
C SER A 490 19.64 13.31 -9.35
N ASP A 491 19.95 12.12 -9.87
CA ASP A 491 19.84 10.87 -9.11
C ASP A 491 20.89 10.74 -7.99
N GLN A 492 21.88 11.64 -7.96
CA GLN A 492 22.87 11.74 -6.88
C GLN A 492 22.32 12.50 -5.69
N SER A 493 22.68 12.03 -4.49
CA SER A 493 22.25 12.66 -3.25
C SER A 493 22.96 13.99 -3.03
N ILE A 494 22.19 15.04 -2.75
CA ILE A 494 22.67 16.37 -2.38
C ILE A 494 22.34 16.67 -0.92
N LEU A 495 23.17 17.49 -0.28
CA LEU A 495 22.94 17.93 1.10
C LEU A 495 21.87 19.02 1.14
N VAL A 496 20.88 18.85 2.01
CA VAL A 496 19.76 19.78 2.19
C VAL A 496 19.97 20.63 3.45
N GLU A 497 20.17 19.96 4.59
CA GLU A 497 20.31 20.59 5.91
C GLU A 497 21.23 19.74 6.81
N GLU A 498 22.01 20.40 7.65
CA GLU A 498 22.62 19.78 8.83
C GLU A 498 22.10 20.49 10.08
N THR A 499 21.68 19.71 11.09
CA THR A 499 21.21 20.26 12.36
C THR A 499 22.07 19.78 13.51
N ALA A 500 22.30 20.66 14.49
CA ALA A 500 23.05 20.37 15.70
C ALA A 500 22.28 20.87 16.92
N ASP A 501 22.00 19.97 17.87
CA ASP A 501 21.35 20.27 19.15
C ASP A 501 20.01 21.01 19.03
N VAL A 502 19.20 20.60 18.04
CA VAL A 502 17.85 21.15 17.79
C VAL A 502 16.80 20.07 18.03
N ASP A 503 15.79 20.37 18.85
CA ASP A 503 14.68 19.44 19.12
C ASP A 503 13.68 19.36 17.94
N GLN A 504 13.51 20.45 17.21
CA GLN A 504 12.63 20.52 16.05
C GLN A 504 13.12 21.57 15.05
N ARG A 505 13.16 21.21 13.77
CA ARG A 505 13.60 22.07 12.67
C ARG A 505 12.66 21.96 11.47
N ASP A 506 11.95 23.05 11.19
CA ASP A 506 11.27 23.25 9.91
C ASP A 506 12.26 23.82 8.89
N VAL A 507 12.79 22.97 8.01
CA VAL A 507 13.75 23.35 6.96
C VAL A 507 13.08 24.20 5.89
N SER A 508 11.79 23.96 5.62
CA SER A 508 11.04 24.69 4.60
C SER A 508 10.66 26.10 5.01
N SER A 509 10.71 26.43 6.30
CA SER A 509 10.42 27.78 6.82
C SER A 509 11.30 28.89 6.24
N GLU A 510 12.47 28.55 5.71
CA GLU A 510 13.39 29.49 5.07
C GLU A 510 13.21 29.59 3.56
N TRP A 511 12.48 28.65 2.96
CA TRP A 511 12.23 28.65 1.53
C TRP A 511 11.40 29.87 1.17
N ASN A 512 11.81 30.54 0.11
CA ASN A 512 11.25 31.82 -0.26
C ASN A 512 11.21 31.97 -1.78
N GLN A 513 10.51 33.02 -2.22
CA GLN A 513 10.32 33.31 -3.64
C GLN A 513 11.27 34.40 -4.14
N THR A 514 12.28 34.78 -3.36
CA THR A 514 13.24 35.79 -3.80
C THR A 514 14.17 35.21 -4.87
N ILE A 515 14.77 36.11 -5.65
CA ILE A 515 15.68 35.79 -6.75
C ILE A 515 17.10 36.35 -6.50
N ASP A 516 17.35 36.86 -5.30
CA ASP A 516 18.62 37.43 -4.87
C ASP A 516 19.45 36.41 -4.07
N SER A 517 20.53 36.87 -3.43
CA SER A 517 21.41 36.03 -2.60
C SER A 517 20.74 35.46 -1.33
N SER A 518 19.57 35.98 -0.95
CA SER A 518 18.76 35.45 0.16
C SER A 518 17.86 34.29 -0.28
N ALA A 519 17.85 33.94 -1.56
CA ALA A 519 17.00 32.88 -2.07
C ALA A 519 17.35 31.52 -1.47
N ARG A 520 16.33 30.75 -1.07
CA ARG A 520 16.48 29.41 -0.46
C ARG A 520 15.45 28.45 -1.03
N GLY A 521 15.77 27.16 -1.00
CA GLY A 521 14.90 26.09 -1.51
C GLY A 521 15.01 25.87 -3.02
N PHE A 522 13.95 25.32 -3.61
CA PHE A 522 13.92 24.89 -5.01
C PHE A 522 13.88 26.05 -6.00
N LYS A 523 14.61 25.89 -7.11
CA LYS A 523 14.62 26.77 -8.29
C LYS A 523 14.56 25.90 -9.55
N LEU A 524 13.81 26.33 -10.55
CA LEU A 524 13.75 25.69 -11.87
C LEU A 524 14.03 26.73 -12.96
N THR A 525 15.06 26.47 -13.78
CA THR A 525 15.49 27.35 -14.88
C THR A 525 15.22 26.69 -16.22
N ILE A 526 14.10 27.01 -16.86
CA ILE A 526 13.61 26.36 -18.08
C ILE A 526 14.06 27.15 -19.32
N PRO A 527 15.02 26.63 -20.11
CA PRO A 527 15.45 27.30 -21.34
C PRO A 527 14.37 27.18 -22.42
N VAL A 528 14.41 28.07 -23.42
CA VAL A 528 13.36 28.24 -24.44
C VAL A 528 13.03 26.92 -25.15
N GLU A 529 14.04 26.11 -25.47
CA GLU A 529 13.88 24.84 -26.16
C GLU A 529 13.15 23.76 -25.34
N LYS A 530 13.14 23.89 -24.01
CA LYS A 530 12.47 22.95 -23.08
C LYS A 530 11.09 23.41 -22.63
N GLN A 531 10.68 24.65 -22.95
CA GLN A 531 9.34 25.16 -22.67
C GLN A 531 8.34 24.58 -23.68
N LYS A 532 7.58 23.56 -23.28
CA LYS A 532 6.59 22.87 -24.13
C LYS A 532 5.24 22.69 -23.43
N LEU A 533 4.20 22.53 -24.24
CA LEU A 533 2.86 22.24 -23.75
C LEU A 533 2.81 20.87 -23.05
N GLY A 534 2.13 20.82 -21.91
CA GLY A 534 1.88 19.60 -21.15
C GLY A 534 2.27 19.74 -19.69
N THR A 535 2.15 18.64 -18.95
CA THR A 535 2.43 18.59 -17.52
C THR A 535 3.78 17.94 -17.28
N PHE A 536 4.66 18.64 -16.57
CA PHE A 536 5.91 18.08 -16.10
C PHE A 536 5.73 17.56 -14.68
N SER A 537 6.16 16.34 -14.41
CA SER A 537 6.07 15.74 -13.08
C SER A 537 7.32 14.92 -12.78
N GLY A 538 7.66 14.81 -11.50
CA GLY A 538 8.80 14.05 -11.00
C GLY A 538 8.64 13.75 -9.51
N LYS A 539 9.60 13.02 -8.94
CA LYS A 539 9.61 12.67 -7.52
C LYS A 539 11.02 12.77 -6.96
N VAL A 540 11.11 13.26 -5.73
CA VAL A 540 12.34 13.27 -4.94
C VAL A 540 12.18 12.37 -3.72
N GLU A 541 13.29 11.80 -3.27
CA GLU A 541 13.39 11.05 -2.02
C GLU A 541 14.21 11.87 -1.02
N TRP A 542 13.75 11.93 0.22
CA TRP A 542 14.44 12.57 1.34
C TRP A 542 15.04 11.49 2.25
N SER A 543 16.25 11.70 2.72
CA SER A 543 16.95 10.80 3.64
C SER A 543 17.45 11.59 4.84
N LEU A 544 17.00 11.22 6.04
CA LEU A 544 17.46 11.79 7.30
C LEU A 544 18.39 10.79 7.98
N GLN A 545 19.60 11.23 8.30
CA GLN A 545 20.65 10.40 8.90
C GLN A 545 21.04 10.93 10.27
N ASP A 546 21.18 10.03 11.23
CA ASP A 546 21.90 10.26 12.47
C ASP A 546 23.40 10.33 12.18
N VAL A 547 24.04 11.43 12.57
CA VAL A 547 25.48 11.59 12.42
C VAL A 547 26.12 11.52 13.82
N PRO A 548 27.02 10.56 14.08
CA PRO A 548 27.75 10.52 15.35
C PRO A 548 28.53 11.82 15.54
N ALA A 549 28.34 12.47 16.68
CA ALA A 549 29.17 13.61 17.05
C ALA A 549 30.61 13.10 17.27
N ASN A 550 31.54 13.49 16.40
CA ASN A 550 32.97 13.26 16.61
C ASN A 550 33.51 14.04 17.81
#